data_AF-A0A943IK74-F1
#
_entry.id   AF-A0A943IK74-F1
#
_cell.length_a   1.000
_cell.length_b   1.000
_cell.length_c   1.000
_cell.angle_alpha   90.00
_cell.angle_beta   90.00
_cell.angle_gamma   90.00
#
_symmetry.space_group_name_H-M   'P 1'
#
loop_
_entity.id
_entity.type
_entity.pdbx_description
1 polymer ?
#
loop_
_entity_poly.entity_id
_entity_poly.type
_entity_poly.pdbx_seq_one_letter_code
_entity_poly.pdbx_strand_id
1 'polypeptide(L)'
;MKNQPYRMTMLFDFYGELLTERQKEFFDLYYNEDLSLAEIAENYGISRQGVRDVIVRAEAAMTEIEDRTGIIRRFLRCREAVSNAEQAAEAIEKINRRQYDNRQISENIDIIRASVHTLKEQDNGI
;
A
#
# COMPACT_ATOMS: atom_id res chain seq x y z
N MET A 1 8.75 -7.75 -13.84
CA MET A 1 9.61 -6.70 -13.27
C MET A 1 9.03 -5.31 -13.57
N LYS A 2 7.80 -5.01 -13.15
CA LYS A 2 7.22 -3.67 -13.39
C LYS A 2 6.77 -3.10 -12.05
N ASN A 3 7.28 -1.91 -11.76
CA ASN A 3 7.00 -1.03 -10.63
C ASN A 3 7.85 -1.23 -9.35
N GLN A 4 9.18 -1.34 -9.49
CA GLN A 4 10.10 -1.23 -8.35
C GLN A 4 9.94 0.10 -7.58
N PRO A 5 9.76 1.27 -8.23
CA PRO A 5 9.48 2.52 -7.50
C PRO A 5 8.21 2.46 -6.67
N TYR A 6 7.10 2.00 -7.25
CA TYR A 6 5.82 1.85 -6.52
C TYR A 6 5.92 0.94 -5.30
N ARG A 7 6.64 -0.19 -5.42
CA ARG A 7 6.87 -1.08 -4.29
C ARG A 7 7.69 -0.38 -3.19
N MET A 8 8.65 0.45 -3.57
CA MET A 8 9.48 1.18 -2.62
C MET A 8 8.70 2.30 -1.92
N THR A 9 7.87 3.07 -2.63
CA THR A 9 6.96 4.04 -2.01
C THR A 9 6.01 3.35 -1.03
N MET A 10 5.39 2.22 -1.41
CA MET A 10 4.51 1.48 -0.49
C MET A 10 5.26 0.91 0.72
N LEU A 11 6.50 0.46 0.56
CA LEU A 11 7.33 0.06 1.70
C LEU A 11 7.59 1.24 2.63
N PHE A 12 7.83 2.42 2.07
CA PHE A 12 8.07 3.64 2.82
C PHE A 12 6.84 4.12 3.59
N ASP A 13 5.65 4.06 3.00
CA ASP A 13 4.40 4.41 3.69
C ASP A 13 4.16 3.54 4.94
N PHE A 14 4.54 2.25 4.87
CA PHE A 14 4.33 1.30 5.97
C PHE A 14 5.48 1.23 6.97
N TYR A 15 6.72 1.48 6.53
CA TYR A 15 7.92 1.21 7.32
C TYR A 15 8.90 2.37 7.41
N GLY A 16 8.61 3.51 6.76
CA GLY A 16 9.50 4.67 6.71
C GLY A 16 9.81 5.26 8.09
N GLU A 17 8.86 5.19 9.03
CA GLU A 17 9.07 5.62 10.42
C GLU A 17 10.02 4.73 11.24
N LEU A 18 10.37 3.54 10.72
CA LEU A 18 11.33 2.63 11.35
C LEU A 18 12.78 2.88 10.87
N LEU A 19 12.94 3.74 9.87
CA LEU A 19 14.24 4.13 9.35
C LEU A 19 14.91 5.15 10.28
N THR A 20 16.23 5.25 10.19
CA THR A 20 16.93 6.40 10.79
C THR A 20 16.55 7.69 10.04
N GLU A 21 16.60 8.85 10.71
CA GLU A 21 16.24 10.13 10.08
C GLU A 21 16.93 10.35 8.73
N ARG A 22 18.24 10.06 8.67
CA ARG A 22 19.03 10.20 7.44
C ARG A 22 18.61 9.23 6.32
N GLN A 23 18.21 8.01 6.67
CA GLN A 23 17.68 7.06 5.69
C GLN A 23 16.33 7.51 5.16
N LYS A 24 15.45 7.96 6.06
CA LYS A 24 14.12 8.45 5.72
C LYS A 24 14.20 9.67 4.79
N GLU A 25 14.99 10.67 5.18
CA GLU A 25 15.21 11.91 4.42
C GLU A 25 15.76 11.63 3.02
N PHE A 26 16.82 10.83 2.89
CA PHE A 26 17.41 10.56 1.57
C PHE A 26 16.51 9.71 0.68
N PHE A 27 15.73 8.82 1.29
CA PHE A 27 14.75 8.03 0.57
C PHE A 27 13.62 8.93 0.04
N ASP A 28 13.09 9.83 0.88
CA ASP A 28 12.03 10.78 0.53
C ASP A 28 12.45 11.71 -0.62
N LEU A 29 13.64 12.31 -0.50
CA LEU A 29 14.22 13.15 -1.56
C LEU A 29 14.35 12.40 -2.90
N TYR A 30 14.75 11.13 -2.86
CA TYR A 30 14.98 10.35 -4.07
C TYR A 30 13.69 9.79 -4.70
N TYR A 31 12.78 9.25 -3.90
CA TYR A 31 11.59 8.54 -4.39
C TYR A 31 10.34 9.42 -4.47
N ASN A 32 10.22 10.47 -3.64
CA ASN A 32 9.02 11.30 -3.55
C ASN A 32 9.25 12.73 -4.08
N GLU A 33 10.46 13.28 -3.93
CA GLU A 33 10.81 14.60 -4.49
C GLU A 33 11.53 14.54 -5.85
N ASP A 34 11.78 13.33 -6.39
CA ASP A 34 12.44 13.09 -7.67
C ASP A 34 13.87 13.68 -7.80
N LEU A 35 14.55 13.97 -6.68
CA LEU A 35 15.95 14.40 -6.73
C LEU A 35 16.86 13.26 -7.17
N SER A 36 17.83 13.57 -8.02
CA SER A 36 18.90 12.64 -8.38
C SER A 36 19.90 12.47 -7.24
N LEU A 37 20.63 11.34 -7.25
CA LEU A 37 21.73 11.10 -6.31
C LEU A 37 22.82 12.19 -6.34
N ALA A 38 22.95 12.91 -7.46
CA ALA A 38 23.91 14.01 -7.59
C ALA A 38 23.41 15.27 -6.87
N GLU A 39 22.14 15.63 -7.05
CA GLU A 39 21.51 16.77 -6.36
C GLU A 39 21.52 16.57 -4.84
N ILE A 40 21.17 15.36 -4.38
CA ILE A 40 21.24 15.04 -2.94
C ILE A 40 22.70 15.08 -2.45
N ALA A 41 23.66 14.57 -3.22
CA ALA A 41 25.07 14.60 -2.83
C ALA A 41 25.60 16.04 -2.67
N GLU A 42 25.22 16.92 -3.59
CA GLU A 42 25.58 18.34 -3.58
C GLU A 42 24.95 19.06 -2.38
N ASN A 43 23.64 18.88 -2.14
CA ASN A 43 22.92 19.51 -1.03
C ASN A 43 23.49 19.16 0.35
N TYR A 44 23.98 17.93 0.53
CA TYR A 44 24.48 17.42 1.81
C TYR A 44 26.01 17.37 1.90
N GLY A 45 26.73 17.81 0.87
CA GLY A 45 28.20 17.85 0.86
C GLY A 45 28.85 16.47 0.98
N ILE A 46 28.24 15.43 0.41
CA ILE A 46 28.75 14.05 0.44
C ILE A 46 28.96 13.49 -0.96
N SER A 47 29.51 12.28 -1.07
CA SER A 47 29.64 11.61 -2.37
C SER A 47 28.31 11.02 -2.84
N ARG A 48 28.12 10.96 -4.17
CA ARG A 48 27.01 10.23 -4.80
C ARG A 48 26.91 8.77 -4.33
N GLN A 49 28.05 8.14 -4.06
CA GLN A 49 28.09 6.78 -3.52
C GLN A 49 27.57 6.74 -2.08
N GLY A 50 27.92 7.73 -1.25
CA GLY A 50 27.39 7.86 0.10
C GLY A 50 25.87 8.00 0.14
N VAL A 51 25.29 8.78 -0.78
CA VAL A 51 23.82 8.86 -0.94
C VAL A 51 23.24 7.49 -1.31
N ARG A 52 23.80 6.84 -2.34
CA ARG A 52 23.36 5.52 -2.80
C ARG A 52 23.37 4.49 -1.68
N ASP A 53 24.43 4.45 -0.88
CA ASP A 53 24.59 3.48 0.21
C ASP A 53 23.57 3.70 1.35
N VAL A 54 23.13 4.94 1.57
CA VAL A 54 22.06 5.23 2.53
C VAL A 54 20.71 4.74 2.00
N ILE A 55 20.38 5.04 0.74
CA ILE A 55 19.12 4.63 0.11
C ILE A 55 19.01 3.10 0.05
N VAL A 56 20.07 2.41 -0.42
CA VAL A 56 20.08 0.94 -0.50
C VAL A 56 19.91 0.29 0.87
N ARG A 57 20.49 0.88 1.94
CA ARG A 57 20.27 0.39 3.30
C ARG A 57 18.84 0.62 3.79
N ALA A 58 18.20 1.73 3.41
CA ALA A 58 16.80 1.99 3.71
C ALA A 58 15.88 0.97 3.01
N GLU A 59 16.09 0.74 1.71
CA GLU A 59 15.36 -0.28 0.93
C GLU A 59 15.49 -1.68 1.54
N ALA A 60 16.71 -2.06 1.93
CA ALA A 60 16.99 -3.35 2.54
C ALA A 60 16.29 -3.50 3.90
N ALA A 61 16.36 -2.48 4.76
CA ALA A 61 15.72 -2.51 6.07
C ALA A 61 14.20 -2.68 5.95
N MET A 62 13.53 -1.90 5.10
CA MET A 62 12.08 -2.02 4.91
C MET A 62 11.69 -3.35 4.27
N THR A 63 12.48 -3.84 3.30
CA THR A 63 12.24 -5.14 2.67
C THR A 63 12.36 -6.28 3.69
N GLU A 64 13.35 -6.26 4.57
CA GLU A 64 13.51 -7.27 5.63
C GLU A 64 12.33 -7.27 6.59
N ILE A 65 11.83 -6.08 6.95
CA ILE A 65 10.65 -5.96 7.83
C ILE A 65 9.41 -6.55 7.15
N GLU A 66 9.18 -6.27 5.86
CA GLU A 66 8.07 -6.90 5.11
C GLU A 66 8.26 -8.41 4.98
N ASP A 67 9.46 -8.90 4.74
CA ASP A 67 9.71 -10.34 4.63
C ASP A 67 9.42 -11.08 5.95
N ARG A 68 9.65 -10.41 7.10
CA ARG A 68 9.37 -10.96 8.42
C ARG A 68 7.91 -10.82 8.85
N THR A 69 7.25 -9.72 8.49
CA THR A 69 5.91 -9.39 9.01
C THR A 69 4.79 -9.65 8.00
N GLY A 70 5.08 -9.54 6.71
CA GLY A 70 4.14 -9.74 5.61
C GLY A 70 2.93 -8.81 5.65
N ILE A 71 3.06 -7.62 6.25
CA ILE A 71 1.94 -6.72 6.51
C ILE A 71 1.39 -6.20 5.18
N ILE A 72 2.26 -5.72 4.29
CA ILE A 72 1.84 -5.19 2.98
C ILE A 72 1.18 -6.31 2.18
N ARG A 73 1.79 -7.49 2.14
CA ARG A 73 1.21 -8.64 1.43
C ARG A 73 -0.17 -9.04 1.94
N ARG A 74 -0.37 -9.04 3.27
CA ARG A 74 -1.68 -9.32 3.87
C ARG A 74 -2.68 -8.21 3.57
N PHE A 75 -2.26 -6.95 3.67
CA PHE A 75 -3.08 -5.79 3.35
C PHE A 75 -3.59 -5.83 1.90
N LEU A 76 -2.70 -6.05 0.92
CA LEU A 76 -3.08 -6.16 -0.48
C LEU A 76 -4.05 -7.32 -0.74
N ARG A 77 -3.84 -8.47 -0.09
CA ARG A 77 -4.77 -9.61 -0.18
C ARG A 77 -6.14 -9.30 0.42
N CYS A 78 -6.18 -8.61 1.56
CA CYS A 78 -7.44 -8.20 2.17
C CYS A 78 -8.18 -7.23 1.23
N ARG A 79 -7.50 -6.22 0.70
CA ARG A 79 -8.07 -5.25 -0.24
C ARG A 79 -8.65 -5.92 -1.49
N GLU A 80 -7.95 -6.90 -2.05
CA GLU A 80 -8.45 -7.69 -3.19
C GLU A 80 -9.69 -8.51 -2.81
N ALA A 81 -9.66 -9.21 -1.66
CA ALA A 81 -10.79 -10.00 -1.19
C ALA A 81 -12.04 -9.13 -0.95
N VAL A 82 -11.86 -7.94 -0.38
CA VAL A 82 -12.93 -6.94 -0.17
C VAL A 82 -13.50 -6.47 -1.50
N SER A 83 -12.66 -6.15 -2.49
CA SER A 83 -13.13 -5.75 -3.82
C SER A 83 -13.91 -6.87 -4.52
N ASN A 84 -13.46 -8.11 -4.39
CA ASN A 84 -14.16 -9.27 -4.95
C ASN A 84 -15.53 -9.49 -4.27
N ALA A 85 -15.61 -9.30 -2.95
CA ALA A 85 -16.87 -9.40 -2.21
C ALA A 85 -17.89 -8.35 -2.67
N GLU A 86 -17.47 -7.10 -2.93
CA GLU A 86 -18.35 -6.06 -3.47
C GLU A 86 -18.88 -6.41 -4.85
N GLN A 87 -17.99 -6.83 -5.74
CA GLN A 87 -18.37 -7.20 -7.10
C GLN A 87 -19.34 -8.39 -7.10
N ALA A 88 -19.11 -9.38 -6.24
CA ALA A 88 -20.03 -10.50 -6.06
C ALA A 88 -21.39 -10.03 -5.53
N ALA A 89 -21.42 -9.17 -4.50
CA ALA A 89 -22.66 -8.63 -3.95
C ALA A 89 -23.46 -7.84 -5.00
N GLU A 90 -22.79 -7.03 -5.81
CA GLU A 90 -23.41 -6.29 -6.91
C GLU A 90 -23.97 -7.21 -8.01
N ALA A 91 -23.23 -8.27 -8.36
CA ALA A 91 -23.69 -9.26 -9.32
C ALA A 91 -24.94 -10.02 -8.82
N ILE A 92 -24.94 -10.44 -7.55
CA ILE A 92 -26.08 -11.10 -6.90
C ILE A 92 -27.28 -10.15 -6.87
N GLU A 93 -27.09 -8.87 -6.55
CA GLU A 93 -28.19 -7.90 -6.57
C GLU A 93 -28.84 -7.76 -7.95
N LYS A 94 -28.01 -7.66 -9.00
CA LYS A 94 -28.49 -7.57 -10.39
C LYS A 94 -29.32 -8.80 -10.78
N ILE A 95 -28.90 -10.00 -10.36
CA ILE A 95 -29.66 -11.24 -10.61
C ILE A 95 -30.97 -11.23 -9.82
N ASN A 96 -30.91 -10.89 -8.53
CA ASN A 96 -32.08 -10.87 -7.65
C ASN A 96 -33.16 -9.93 -8.20
N ARG A 97 -32.79 -8.68 -8.54
CA ARG A 97 -33.72 -7.68 -9.09
C ARG A 97 -34.34 -8.10 -10.43
N ARG A 98 -33.64 -8.90 -11.24
CA ARG A 98 -34.12 -9.32 -12.57
C ARG A 98 -35.03 -10.54 -12.55
N GLN A 99 -34.82 -11.47 -11.61
CA GLN A 99 -35.43 -12.80 -11.67
C GLN A 99 -36.32 -13.14 -10.48
N TYR A 100 -35.99 -12.67 -9.27
CA TYR A 100 -36.58 -13.20 -8.05
C TYR A 100 -37.27 -12.13 -7.18
N ASP A 101 -36.77 -10.89 -7.21
CA ASP A 101 -37.16 -9.78 -6.33
C ASP A 101 -37.26 -10.21 -4.84
N ASN A 102 -36.31 -11.04 -4.41
CA ASN A 102 -36.35 -11.63 -3.09
C ASN A 102 -35.80 -10.65 -2.05
N ARG A 103 -36.65 -10.24 -1.11
CA ARG A 103 -36.31 -9.30 -0.05
C ARG A 103 -35.15 -9.77 0.84
N GLN A 104 -35.11 -11.04 1.22
CA GLN A 104 -34.06 -11.59 2.09
C GLN A 104 -32.68 -11.55 1.41
N ILE A 105 -32.64 -11.77 0.09
CA ILE A 105 -31.39 -11.66 -0.68
C ILE A 105 -30.91 -10.21 -0.67
N SER A 106 -31.80 -9.23 -0.88
CA SER A 106 -31.45 -7.81 -0.80
C SER A 106 -30.91 -7.43 0.60
N GLU A 107 -31.57 -7.87 1.67
CA GLU A 107 -31.12 -7.62 3.05
C GLU A 107 -29.72 -8.20 3.32
N ASN A 108 -29.45 -9.42 2.85
CA ASN A 108 -28.12 -10.04 2.98
C ASN A 108 -27.04 -9.29 2.18
N ILE A 109 -27.36 -8.78 0.99
CA ILE A 109 -26.44 -7.95 0.18
C ILE A 109 -26.09 -6.67 0.93
N ASP A 110 -27.07 -6.03 1.57
CA ASP A 110 -26.85 -4.80 2.34
C ASP A 110 -25.93 -5.05 3.55
N ILE A 111 -26.07 -6.20 4.22
CA ILE A 111 -25.15 -6.61 5.29
C ILE A 111 -23.72 -6.80 4.76
N ILE A 112 -23.55 -7.46 3.61
CA ILE A 112 -22.23 -7.66 2.97
C ILE A 112 -21.61 -6.31 2.62
N ARG A 113 -22.38 -5.39 2.02
CA ARG A 113 -21.92 -4.05 1.67
C ARG A 113 -21.51 -3.24 2.89
N ALA A 114 -22.31 -3.26 3.94
CA ALA A 114 -21.99 -2.59 5.20
C ALA A 114 -20.69 -3.14 5.81
N SER A 115 -20.54 -4.47 5.83
CA SER A 115 -19.33 -5.13 6.36
C SER A 115 -18.07 -4.75 5.57
N VAL A 116 -18.19 -4.72 4.23
CA VAL A 116 -17.09 -4.28 3.36
C VAL A 116 -16.77 -2.80 3.61
N HIS A 117 -17.78 -1.94 3.70
CA HIS A 117 -17.57 -0.52 3.95
C HIS A 117 -16.79 -0.28 5.25
N THR A 118 -17.16 -0.97 6.33
CA THR A 118 -16.43 -0.89 7.61
C THR A 118 -14.97 -1.31 7.47
N LEU A 119 -14.68 -2.37 6.69
CA LEU A 119 -13.30 -2.80 6.46
C LEU A 119 -12.48 -1.75 5.67
N LYS A 120 -13.11 -1.02 4.74
CA LYS A 120 -12.44 0.06 3.99
C LYS A 120 -12.18 1.31 4.82
N GLU A 121 -13.05 1.66 5.76
CA GLU A 121 -12.86 2.84 6.62
C GLU A 121 -11.70 2.65 7.60
N GLN A 122 -11.43 1.40 8.02
CA GLN A 122 -10.25 1.08 8.83
C GLN A 122 -8.92 1.23 8.06
N ASP A 123 -8.96 1.21 6.72
CA ASP A 123 -7.78 1.30 5.86
C ASP A 123 -7.36 2.74 5.53
N ASN A 124 -8.20 3.76 5.77
CA ASN A 124 -7.91 5.17 5.47
C ASN A 124 -7.06 5.90 6.55
N GLY A 125 -6.56 5.18 7.55
CA GLY A 125 -5.84 5.74 8.70
C GLY A 125 -4.31 5.60 8.67
N ILE A 126 -3.73 5.18 7.54
CA ILE A 126 -2.28 5.07 7.32
C ILE A 126 -1.88 6.07 6.23
#